data_AF-R7WVF7-F1
#
_entry.id   AF-R7WVF7-F1
#
_cell.length_a   1.000
_cell.length_b   1.000
_cell.length_c   1.000
_cell.angle_alpha   90.00
_cell.angle_beta   90.00
_cell.angle_gamma   90.00
#
_symmetry.space_group_name_H-M   'P 1'
#
loop_
_entity.id
_entity.type
_entity.pdbx_description
1 polymer ?
#
loop_
_entity_poly.entity_id
_entity_poly.type
_entity_poly.pdbx_seq_one_letter_code
_entity_poly.pdbx_strand_id
1 'polypeptide(L)'
;MPWTVTEQPLIVWTSHTPSRRYVSCRDPVEPASLGPHRIADVIELLFDTFNIAVPTDTGKGTVVNAVTPPRVIDLDAESFHAHMGEALSVYVAAMNYPRGTETHRAPMWAEHVHRPGWAAVGAFAQADDPAIGPAGRLVGIAYGYRGEPRQWWHQQVRTGLRHSGWTHSAIDALLGDYFELTELHVDPAAQGARIGEMLLLRLLTGRPESAVLLSTPEVHAEDNRAWRLYRRHGFRDVLRRFRFAGDARPFAVLGRALPLGTDPTEPQPAREGRS
;
A
#
# COMPACT_ATOMS: atom_id res chain seq x y z
N MET A 1 15.47 8.94 40.45
CA MET A 1 15.98 9.15 39.08
C MET A 1 17.22 8.28 38.93
N PRO A 2 17.30 7.36 37.95
CA PRO A 2 16.40 7.13 36.83
C PRO A 2 15.23 6.19 37.17
N TRP A 3 14.32 5.98 36.22
CA TRP A 3 13.26 4.96 36.30
C TRP A 3 13.56 3.84 35.30
N THR A 4 13.66 2.61 35.82
CA THR A 4 13.73 1.39 35.02
C THR A 4 12.34 0.96 34.56
N VAL A 5 12.27 0.38 33.37
CA VAL A 5 11.08 -0.33 32.87
C VAL A 5 10.82 -1.55 33.74
N THR A 6 9.56 -1.75 34.13
CA THR A 6 9.10 -2.95 34.84
C THR A 6 8.05 -3.64 33.98
N GLU A 7 8.41 -4.78 33.39
CA GLU A 7 7.46 -5.72 32.79
C GLU A 7 6.67 -6.49 33.88
N GLN A 8 5.67 -7.27 33.43
CA GLN A 8 4.92 -8.34 34.13
C GLN A 8 3.48 -8.00 34.60
N PRO A 9 2.55 -9.00 34.70
CA PRO A 9 2.49 -10.28 33.95
C PRO A 9 1.07 -10.78 33.56
N LEU A 10 1.05 -11.88 32.79
CA LEU A 10 0.12 -13.04 32.85
C LEU A 10 -1.41 -12.83 32.97
N ILE A 11 -2.14 -13.37 31.99
CA ILE A 11 -3.34 -14.19 32.27
C ILE A 11 -3.20 -15.55 31.56
N VAL A 12 -3.48 -16.60 32.32
CA VAL A 12 -3.45 -18.02 31.92
C VAL A 12 -4.88 -18.53 31.76
N TRP A 13 -5.13 -19.41 30.80
CA TRP A 13 -6.24 -20.37 30.86
C TRP A 13 -5.75 -21.78 30.58
N THR A 14 -6.10 -22.71 31.47
CA THR A 14 -5.67 -24.12 31.47
C THR A 14 -6.87 -25.07 31.33
N SER A 15 -6.72 -26.09 30.48
CA SER A 15 -7.42 -27.41 30.51
C SER A 15 -7.22 -28.07 29.14
N HIS A 16 -6.99 -29.38 28.98
CA HIS A 16 -6.83 -30.50 29.91
C HIS A 16 -5.95 -31.56 29.19
N THR A 17 -5.16 -32.36 29.91
CA THR A 17 -4.48 -33.56 29.36
C THR A 17 -4.94 -34.81 30.13
N PRO A 18 -4.72 -36.03 29.61
CA PRO A 18 -3.76 -36.86 30.34
C PRO A 18 -2.96 -37.91 29.53
N SER A 19 -1.62 -37.88 29.70
CA SER A 19 -0.72 -39.07 29.78
C SER A 19 -0.49 -39.91 28.50
N ARG A 20 0.61 -40.62 28.23
CA ARG A 20 1.91 -40.96 28.91
C ARG A 20 3.06 -40.80 27.86
N ARG A 21 4.37 -41.06 28.06
CA ARG A 21 5.17 -41.73 29.12
C ARG A 21 6.60 -41.11 29.18
N TYR A 22 7.58 -41.86 29.71
CA TYR A 22 9.01 -41.55 29.91
C TYR A 22 9.92 -42.02 28.75
N VAL A 23 11.10 -41.39 28.58
CA VAL A 23 12.46 -41.95 28.80
C VAL A 23 13.47 -40.79 28.85
N SER A 24 14.61 -40.99 29.54
CA SER A 24 15.67 -39.98 29.76
C SER A 24 17.05 -40.54 29.41
N CYS A 25 17.89 -39.76 28.72
CA CYS A 25 19.32 -39.66 29.03
C CYS A 25 19.91 -38.33 28.50
N ARG A 26 21.08 -37.93 29.01
CA ARG A 26 21.78 -36.67 28.70
C ARG A 26 22.81 -36.87 27.58
N ASP A 27 23.07 -35.81 26.82
CA ASP A 27 24.43 -35.30 26.53
C ASP A 27 24.36 -33.81 26.13
N PRO A 28 25.42 -33.01 26.36
CA PRO A 28 25.38 -31.56 26.16
C PRO A 28 25.69 -31.15 24.72
N VAL A 29 24.86 -30.27 24.14
CA VAL A 29 25.13 -29.62 22.84
C VAL A 29 25.55 -28.17 23.10
N GLU A 30 26.60 -27.73 22.42
CA GLU A 30 27.15 -26.36 22.48
C GLU A 30 26.12 -25.27 22.12
N PRO A 31 26.30 -24.03 22.61
CA PRO A 31 25.41 -22.93 22.29
C PRO A 31 25.51 -22.57 20.79
N ALA A 32 24.43 -22.84 20.06
CA ALA A 32 24.31 -22.46 18.66
C ALA A 32 24.40 -20.93 18.47
N SER A 33 25.22 -20.52 17.52
CA SER A 33 25.37 -19.14 17.06
C SER A 33 24.03 -18.48 16.74
N LEU A 34 23.76 -17.31 17.33
CA LEU A 34 22.61 -16.46 17.01
C LEU A 34 22.86 -15.73 15.68
N GLY A 35 22.37 -16.31 14.58
CA GLY A 35 22.38 -15.68 13.26
C GLY A 35 21.37 -14.52 13.13
N PRO A 36 21.66 -13.47 12.32
CA PRO A 36 20.86 -12.25 12.27
C PRO A 36 19.67 -12.35 11.29
N HIS A 37 18.71 -13.24 11.59
CA HIS A 37 17.50 -13.42 10.77
C HIS A 37 16.25 -13.54 11.65
N ARG A 38 15.58 -12.41 11.94
CA ARG A 38 14.19 -12.38 12.50
C ARG A 38 13.47 -11.01 12.52
N ILE A 39 13.89 -10.04 11.70
CA ILE A 39 13.21 -8.74 11.58
C ILE A 39 12.19 -8.72 10.42
N ALA A 40 12.47 -9.45 9.33
CA ALA A 40 11.52 -9.59 8.21
C ALA A 40 10.18 -10.23 8.65
N ASP A 41 10.25 -11.25 9.51
CA ASP A 41 9.10 -12.04 9.98
C ASP A 41 8.05 -11.24 10.78
N VAL A 42 8.38 -10.00 11.19
CA VAL A 42 7.51 -9.13 12.01
C VAL A 42 6.82 -8.04 11.16
N ILE A 43 7.40 -7.67 10.02
CA ILE A 43 6.96 -6.50 9.23
C ILE A 43 5.78 -6.85 8.29
N GLU A 44 5.65 -8.11 7.88
CA GLU A 44 4.55 -8.58 7.03
C GLU A 44 3.23 -8.81 7.79
N LEU A 45 3.29 -9.05 9.11
CA LEU A 45 2.13 -9.32 9.97
C LEU A 45 1.16 -8.12 10.12
N LEU A 46 1.51 -6.96 9.57
CA LEU A 46 0.72 -5.72 9.67
C LEU A 46 -0.16 -5.42 8.46
N PHE A 47 -0.13 -6.23 7.38
CA PHE A 47 -1.28 -6.30 6.48
C PHE A 47 -2.50 -6.94 7.17
N ASP A 48 -2.25 -7.83 8.15
CA ASP A 48 -3.24 -8.53 8.95
C ASP A 48 -3.82 -7.68 10.10
N THR A 49 -5.00 -8.11 10.58
CA THR A 49 -5.74 -7.65 11.78
C THR A 49 -6.74 -6.49 11.63
N PHE A 50 -6.49 -5.42 10.85
CA PHE A 50 -7.43 -4.28 10.76
C PHE A 50 -7.62 -3.66 9.36
N ASN A 51 -8.35 -4.34 8.48
CA ASN A 51 -8.91 -3.74 7.25
C ASN A 51 -10.42 -4.01 7.14
N ILE A 52 -11.20 -2.97 6.82
CA ILE A 52 -12.65 -2.88 7.10
C ILE A 52 -13.58 -3.14 5.90
N ALA A 53 -14.86 -3.31 6.27
CA ALA A 53 -16.11 -3.25 5.51
C ALA A 53 -16.15 -2.34 4.27
N VAL A 54 -17.08 -2.71 3.38
CA VAL A 54 -17.40 -2.05 2.11
C VAL A 54 -18.08 -0.69 2.35
N PRO A 55 -17.62 0.40 1.69
CA PRO A 55 -18.37 1.64 1.63
C PRO A 55 -19.56 1.52 0.64
N THR A 56 -20.78 1.70 1.13
CA THR A 56 -21.94 2.08 0.31
C THR A 56 -22.09 3.60 0.32
N ASP A 57 -21.84 4.25 -0.82
CA ASP A 57 -22.07 5.70 -0.97
C ASP A 57 -23.50 5.95 -1.49
N THR A 58 -24.38 6.39 -0.59
CA THR A 58 -25.69 6.99 -0.92
C THR A 58 -25.82 8.36 -0.27
N GLY A 59 -24.89 9.27 -0.58
CA GLY A 59 -24.98 10.70 -0.24
C GLY A 59 -25.51 11.55 -1.40
N LYS A 60 -26.72 12.11 -1.29
CA LYS A 60 -27.16 13.19 -2.19
C LYS A 60 -26.41 14.48 -1.86
N GLY A 61 -25.88 15.14 -2.89
CA GLY A 61 -25.01 16.30 -2.71
C GLY A 61 -25.73 17.57 -2.25
N THR A 62 -24.99 18.40 -1.51
CA THR A 62 -25.31 19.81 -1.25
C THR A 62 -24.32 20.67 -2.03
N VAL A 63 -24.81 21.68 -2.76
CA VAL A 63 -23.95 22.64 -3.48
C VAL A 63 -23.37 23.63 -2.48
N VAL A 64 -22.04 23.77 -2.44
CA VAL A 64 -21.37 24.79 -1.61
C VAL A 64 -20.15 25.34 -2.34
N ASN A 65 -20.16 26.66 -2.57
CA ASN A 65 -19.07 27.62 -2.86
C ASN A 65 -17.89 27.23 -3.80
N ALA A 66 -17.26 28.25 -4.38
CA ALA A 66 -16.07 28.08 -5.21
C ALA A 66 -14.87 27.66 -4.34
N VAL A 67 -14.70 26.35 -4.14
CA VAL A 67 -13.56 25.77 -3.43
C VAL A 67 -12.29 26.08 -4.21
N THR A 68 -11.38 26.86 -3.62
CA THR A 68 -10.07 27.16 -4.21
C THR A 68 -9.33 25.83 -4.47
N PRO A 69 -8.80 25.60 -5.69
CA PRO A 69 -8.23 24.30 -6.04
C PRO A 69 -7.06 23.96 -5.13
N PRO A 70 -6.93 22.70 -4.66
CA PRO A 70 -5.89 22.30 -3.73
C PRO A 70 -4.51 22.43 -4.37
N ARG A 71 -3.55 22.91 -3.58
CA ARG A 71 -2.15 23.05 -3.98
C ARG A 71 -1.48 21.68 -3.90
N VAL A 72 -1.07 21.14 -5.04
CA VAL A 72 -0.43 19.81 -5.13
C VAL A 72 1.07 19.97 -5.33
N ILE A 73 1.86 19.48 -4.38
CA ILE A 73 3.32 19.63 -4.31
C ILE A 73 4.01 18.28 -4.10
N ASP A 74 5.25 18.17 -4.56
CA ASP A 74 6.12 17.05 -4.20
C ASP A 74 6.53 17.18 -2.72
N LEU A 75 6.70 16.05 -2.04
CA LEU A 75 7.18 15.99 -0.67
C LEU A 75 8.54 15.28 -0.65
N ASP A 76 9.55 15.95 -0.12
CA ASP A 76 10.79 15.29 0.28
C ASP A 76 10.59 14.46 1.57
N ALA A 77 11.63 13.73 1.97
CA ALA A 77 11.59 12.86 3.14
C ALA A 77 11.24 13.62 4.44
N GLU A 78 11.81 14.81 4.64
CA GLU A 78 11.57 15.64 5.82
C GLU A 78 10.13 16.15 5.86
N SER A 79 9.63 16.70 4.74
CA SER A 79 8.25 17.18 4.61
C SER A 79 7.23 16.05 4.77
N PHE A 80 7.50 14.87 4.20
CA PHE A 80 6.63 13.70 4.35
C PHE A 80 6.63 13.18 5.80
N HIS A 81 7.76 13.18 6.49
CA HIS A 81 7.83 12.84 7.91
C HIS A 81 7.05 13.85 8.77
N ALA A 82 7.17 15.16 8.48
CA ALA A 82 6.41 16.20 9.18
C ALA A 82 4.89 16.05 9.00
N HIS A 83 4.43 15.67 7.80
CA HIS A 83 3.01 15.45 7.49
C HIS A 83 2.53 14.00 7.70
N MET A 84 3.35 13.09 8.23
CA MET A 84 3.03 11.66 8.39
C MET A 84 1.70 11.44 9.13
N GLY A 85 1.46 12.18 10.21
CA GLY A 85 0.22 12.07 10.99
C GLY A 85 -1.04 12.49 10.21
N GLU A 86 -0.95 13.54 9.39
CA GLU A 86 -2.05 13.95 8.51
C GLU A 86 -2.25 12.95 7.37
N ALA A 87 -1.18 12.46 6.76
CA ALA A 87 -1.22 11.52 5.64
C ALA A 87 -1.85 10.18 6.06
N LEU A 88 -1.50 9.67 7.25
CA LEU A 88 -2.13 8.50 7.85
C LEU A 88 -3.58 8.75 8.27
N SER A 89 -3.92 9.97 8.72
CA SER A 89 -5.32 10.35 9.00
C SER A 89 -6.17 10.35 7.72
N VAL A 90 -5.61 10.80 6.58
CA VAL A 90 -6.26 10.74 5.26
C VAL A 90 -6.42 9.29 4.79
N TYR A 91 -5.38 8.45 4.94
CA TYR A 91 -5.44 7.01 4.66
C TYR A 91 -6.55 6.30 5.45
N VAL A 92 -6.59 6.49 6.78
CA VAL A 92 -7.61 5.87 7.65
C VAL A 92 -9.02 6.36 7.29
N ALA A 93 -9.19 7.65 7.00
CA ALA A 93 -10.48 8.18 6.58
C ALA A 93 -10.92 7.67 5.19
N ALA A 94 -10.03 7.66 4.21
CA ALA A 94 -10.33 7.23 2.84
C ALA A 94 -10.66 5.73 2.74
N MET A 95 -9.99 4.91 3.54
CA MET A 95 -10.20 3.46 3.59
C MET A 95 -11.22 3.02 4.66
N ASN A 96 -11.81 3.97 5.40
CA ASN A 96 -12.76 3.74 6.50
C ASN A 96 -12.21 2.79 7.59
N TYR A 97 -10.94 2.95 7.98
CA TYR A 97 -10.29 2.13 9.01
C TYR A 97 -10.58 2.64 10.43
N PRO A 98 -10.42 1.81 11.48
CA PRO A 98 -10.65 2.26 12.84
C PRO A 98 -9.51 3.18 13.28
N ARG A 99 -9.83 4.14 14.14
CA ARG A 99 -8.83 5.02 14.79
C ARG A 99 -7.81 4.18 15.55
N GLY A 100 -6.54 4.55 15.43
CA GLY A 100 -5.40 3.81 15.98
C GLY A 100 -4.64 3.00 14.92
N THR A 101 -5.22 2.75 13.75
CA THR A 101 -4.53 2.13 12.60
C THR A 101 -3.33 2.97 12.16
N GLU A 102 -3.42 4.30 12.32
CA GLU A 102 -2.33 5.24 12.06
C GLU A 102 -1.03 4.83 12.78
N THR A 103 -1.10 4.49 14.06
CA THR A 103 0.04 4.12 14.92
C THR A 103 0.77 2.86 14.42
N HIS A 104 0.02 1.89 13.88
CA HIS A 104 0.58 0.63 13.38
C HIS A 104 1.16 0.77 11.96
N ARG A 105 0.68 1.73 11.16
CA ARG A 105 1.16 1.97 9.79
C ARG A 105 2.35 2.93 9.72
N ALA A 106 2.49 3.86 10.67
CA ALA A 106 3.56 4.86 10.67
C ALA A 106 4.99 4.28 10.55
N PRO A 107 5.40 3.20 11.25
CA PRO A 107 6.75 2.66 11.12
C PRO A 107 7.04 2.09 9.73
N MET A 108 6.05 1.46 9.09
CA MET A 108 6.14 0.90 7.74
C MET A 108 6.27 2.03 6.71
N TRP A 109 5.42 3.06 6.80
CA TRP A 109 5.50 4.23 5.92
C TRP A 109 6.82 5.00 6.09
N ALA A 110 7.39 5.07 7.31
CA ALA A 110 8.70 5.68 7.55
C ALA A 110 9.87 4.85 6.98
N GLU A 111 9.78 3.52 6.95
CA GLU A 111 10.77 2.68 6.25
C GLU A 111 10.70 2.89 4.73
N HIS A 112 9.49 2.96 4.16
CA HIS A 112 9.28 3.16 2.71
C HIS A 112 10.02 4.39 2.14
N VAL A 113 10.15 5.47 2.92
CA VAL A 113 10.87 6.71 2.54
C VAL A 113 12.34 6.46 2.17
N HIS A 114 12.95 5.40 2.71
CA HIS A 114 14.35 5.07 2.48
C HIS A 114 14.57 4.14 1.27
N ARG A 115 13.50 3.73 0.57
CA ARG A 115 13.59 2.78 -0.55
C ARG A 115 14.05 3.46 -1.85
N PRO A 116 14.80 2.77 -2.72
CA PRO A 116 15.24 3.32 -4.00
C PRO A 116 14.07 3.83 -4.85
N GLY A 117 14.26 4.99 -5.48
CA GLY A 117 13.25 5.61 -6.33
C GLY A 117 12.01 6.16 -5.59
N TRP A 118 12.01 6.19 -4.25
CA TRP A 118 10.90 6.74 -3.46
C TRP A 118 10.55 8.18 -3.88
N ALA A 119 9.25 8.45 -4.00
CA ALA A 119 8.70 9.78 -4.24
C ALA A 119 7.30 9.89 -3.62
N ALA A 120 6.98 11.07 -3.09
CA ALA A 120 5.66 11.38 -2.56
C ALA A 120 5.15 12.73 -3.08
N VAL A 121 3.81 12.85 -3.14
CA VAL A 121 3.09 14.05 -3.55
C VAL A 121 1.95 14.29 -2.57
N GLY A 122 1.88 15.50 -2.01
CA GLY A 122 0.81 15.94 -1.11
C GLY A 122 -0.13 16.92 -1.80
N ALA A 123 -1.43 16.80 -1.53
CA ALA A 123 -2.45 17.76 -1.92
C ALA A 123 -2.95 18.52 -0.68
N PHE A 124 -2.79 19.84 -0.68
CA PHE A 124 -3.15 20.71 0.44
C PHE A 124 -4.36 21.58 0.08
N ALA A 125 -5.41 21.51 0.88
CA ALA A 125 -6.50 22.47 0.80
C ALA A 125 -6.02 23.80 1.38
N GLN A 126 -6.18 24.89 0.62
CA GLN A 126 -5.96 26.22 1.16
C GLN A 126 -7.00 26.51 2.23
N ALA A 127 -6.55 27.02 3.37
CA ALA A 127 -7.40 27.39 4.49
C ALA A 127 -7.50 28.91 4.58
N ASP A 128 -8.70 29.42 4.83
CA ASP A 128 -8.93 30.78 5.31
C ASP A 128 -8.70 30.87 6.84
N ASP A 129 -8.49 29.74 7.52
CA ASP A 129 -8.25 29.62 8.96
C ASP A 129 -6.75 29.85 9.30
N PRO A 130 -6.40 30.91 10.04
CA PRO A 130 -5.02 31.20 10.42
C PRO A 130 -4.37 30.14 11.34
N ALA A 131 -5.16 29.28 11.99
CA ALA A 131 -4.64 28.16 12.78
C ALA A 131 -4.08 27.02 11.91
N ILE A 132 -4.58 26.90 10.67
CA ILE A 132 -4.01 26.02 9.66
C ILE A 132 -2.92 26.83 8.95
N GLY A 133 -1.66 26.60 9.34
CA GLY A 133 -0.51 27.37 8.86
C GLY A 133 -0.37 27.41 7.32
N PRO A 134 0.50 28.27 6.78
CA PRO A 134 0.49 28.73 5.38
C PRO A 134 0.61 27.62 4.30
N ALA A 135 0.94 26.39 4.69
CA ALA A 135 0.91 25.24 3.79
C ALA A 135 -0.52 24.80 3.40
N GLY A 136 -1.52 25.03 4.26
CA GLY A 136 -2.86 24.45 4.18
C GLY A 136 -2.97 23.11 4.92
N ARG A 137 -4.16 22.52 4.93
CA ARG A 137 -4.41 21.16 5.50
C ARG A 137 -4.14 20.11 4.43
N LEU A 138 -3.43 19.02 4.76
CA LEU A 138 -3.29 17.89 3.83
C LEU A 138 -4.65 17.19 3.64
N VAL A 139 -5.11 17.11 2.40
CA VAL A 139 -6.38 16.47 1.99
C VAL A 139 -6.19 15.31 1.00
N GLY A 140 -4.96 15.05 0.58
CA GLY A 140 -4.62 13.90 -0.24
C GLY A 140 -3.14 13.61 -0.22
N ILE A 141 -2.78 12.33 -0.35
CA ILE A 141 -1.41 11.84 -0.38
C ILE A 141 -1.31 10.77 -1.46
N ALA A 142 -0.22 10.78 -2.22
CA ALA A 142 0.21 9.62 -2.98
C ALA A 142 1.72 9.43 -2.82
N TYR A 143 2.18 8.19 -2.70
CA TYR A 143 3.60 7.87 -2.76
C TYR A 143 3.84 6.47 -3.35
N GLY A 144 5.08 6.26 -3.77
CA GLY A 144 5.55 4.97 -4.25
C GLY A 144 7.07 4.93 -4.29
N TYR A 145 7.63 3.80 -4.68
CA TYR A 145 9.07 3.55 -4.81
C TYR A 145 9.35 2.54 -5.92
N ARG A 146 10.62 2.32 -6.27
CA ARG A 146 11.00 1.29 -7.23
C ARG A 146 10.74 -0.10 -6.63
N GLY A 147 10.06 -0.95 -7.40
CA GLY A 147 9.81 -2.34 -7.03
C GLY A 147 11.07 -3.19 -7.04
N GLU A 148 11.26 -4.05 -6.04
CA GLU A 148 12.45 -4.90 -5.91
C GLU A 148 12.15 -6.35 -5.52
N PRO A 149 12.92 -7.36 -5.99
CA PRO A 149 12.67 -8.78 -5.71
C PRO A 149 12.66 -9.22 -4.24
N ARG A 150 13.22 -8.41 -3.32
CA ARG A 150 13.23 -8.68 -1.88
C ARG A 150 12.00 -8.11 -1.15
N GLN A 151 11.22 -7.25 -1.80
CA GLN A 151 10.00 -6.69 -1.22
C GLN A 151 8.89 -7.74 -1.25
N TRP A 152 8.13 -7.86 -0.16
CA TRP A 152 7.05 -8.85 -0.05
C TRP A 152 6.03 -8.75 -1.19
N TRP A 153 5.56 -7.54 -1.49
CA TRP A 153 4.54 -7.31 -2.51
C TRP A 153 4.99 -7.83 -3.88
N HIS A 154 6.24 -7.57 -4.27
CA HIS A 154 6.85 -8.13 -5.47
C HIS A 154 6.77 -9.67 -5.48
N GLN A 155 7.10 -10.33 -4.36
CA GLN A 155 7.07 -11.80 -4.27
C GLN A 155 5.65 -12.37 -4.35
N GLN A 156 4.66 -11.70 -3.76
CA GLN A 156 3.24 -12.05 -3.88
C GLN A 156 2.77 -11.93 -5.34
N VAL A 157 3.06 -10.81 -6.00
CA VAL A 157 2.68 -10.60 -7.42
C VAL A 157 3.40 -11.55 -8.36
N ARG A 158 4.71 -11.79 -8.16
CA ARG A 158 5.49 -12.80 -8.92
C ARG A 158 4.87 -14.19 -8.79
N THR A 159 4.39 -14.55 -7.59
CA THR A 159 3.73 -15.84 -7.33
C THR A 159 2.35 -15.91 -7.99
N GLY A 160 1.54 -14.84 -7.89
CA GLY A 160 0.25 -14.76 -8.57
C GLY A 160 0.35 -14.82 -10.09
N LEU A 161 1.37 -14.18 -10.67
CA LEU A 161 1.64 -14.24 -12.12
C LEU A 161 2.01 -15.65 -12.58
N ARG A 162 2.89 -16.34 -11.84
CA ARG A 162 3.22 -17.74 -12.10
C ARG A 162 1.98 -18.64 -12.06
N HIS A 163 1.15 -18.50 -11.02
CA HIS A 163 -0.08 -19.30 -10.88
C HIS A 163 -1.16 -18.98 -11.93
N SER A 164 -1.15 -17.78 -12.51
CA SER A 164 -2.05 -17.39 -13.61
C SER A 164 -1.51 -17.75 -15.01
N GLY A 165 -0.37 -18.44 -15.09
CA GLY A 165 0.17 -18.99 -16.33
C GLY A 165 1.04 -18.02 -17.14
N TRP A 166 1.53 -16.93 -16.54
CA TRP A 166 2.51 -16.06 -17.20
C TRP A 166 3.86 -16.79 -17.36
N THR A 167 4.52 -16.58 -18.51
CA THR A 167 5.85 -17.13 -18.75
C THR A 167 6.88 -16.44 -17.86
N HIS A 168 7.96 -17.16 -17.52
CA HIS A 168 9.05 -16.61 -16.72
C HIS A 168 9.62 -15.31 -17.32
N SER A 169 9.84 -15.28 -18.63
CA SER A 169 10.33 -14.09 -19.35
C SER A 169 9.36 -12.89 -19.28
N ALA A 170 8.04 -13.12 -19.37
CA ALA A 170 7.07 -12.03 -19.25
C ALA A 170 6.99 -11.47 -17.81
N ILE A 171 7.14 -12.34 -16.81
CA ILE A 171 7.20 -11.93 -15.39
C ILE A 171 8.47 -11.14 -15.10
N ASP A 172 9.62 -11.63 -15.57
CA ASP A 172 10.92 -10.97 -15.36
C ASP A 172 11.00 -9.64 -16.12
N ALA A 173 10.36 -9.52 -17.30
CA ALA A 173 10.22 -8.25 -18.01
C ALA A 173 9.33 -7.24 -17.27
N LEU A 174 8.16 -7.67 -16.76
CA LEU A 174 7.22 -6.78 -16.06
C LEU A 174 7.73 -6.34 -14.67
N LEU A 175 8.32 -7.27 -13.91
CA LEU A 175 8.76 -7.03 -12.54
C LEU A 175 10.23 -6.59 -12.43
N GLY A 176 11.00 -6.59 -13.52
CA GLY A 176 12.39 -6.13 -13.53
C GLY A 176 12.57 -4.62 -13.43
N ASP A 177 11.58 -3.84 -13.89
CA ASP A 177 11.66 -2.38 -13.93
C ASP A 177 10.27 -1.71 -13.83
N TYR A 178 9.76 -1.59 -12.60
CA TYR A 178 8.49 -0.91 -12.33
C TYR A 178 8.53 0.00 -11.09
N PHE A 179 7.70 1.04 -11.12
CA PHE A 179 7.36 1.86 -9.98
C PHE A 179 6.13 1.27 -9.27
N GLU A 180 6.24 0.98 -7.98
CA GLU A 180 5.13 0.55 -7.15
C GLU A 180 4.38 1.78 -6.65
N LEU A 181 3.17 2.02 -7.13
CA LEU A 181 2.27 3.02 -6.55
C LEU A 181 1.66 2.42 -5.28
N THR A 182 2.38 2.57 -4.18
CA THR A 182 2.07 1.94 -2.89
C THR A 182 0.82 2.51 -2.24
N GLU A 183 0.65 3.84 -2.25
CA GLU A 183 -0.50 4.51 -1.61
C GLU A 183 -1.01 5.67 -2.48
N LEU A 184 -2.33 5.82 -2.58
CA LEU A 184 -3.00 6.97 -3.19
C LEU A 184 -4.36 7.19 -2.51
N HIS A 185 -4.48 8.25 -1.73
CA HIS A 185 -5.65 8.54 -0.90
C HIS A 185 -6.06 10.00 -0.99
N VAL A 186 -7.37 10.24 -0.93
CA VAL A 186 -7.98 11.57 -0.87
C VAL A 186 -9.05 11.54 0.21
N ASP A 187 -8.98 12.52 1.11
CA ASP A 187 -9.95 12.72 2.19
C ASP A 187 -11.38 12.69 1.60
N PRO A 188 -12.30 11.86 2.14
CA PRO A 188 -13.68 11.77 1.65
C PRO A 188 -14.38 13.13 1.48
N ALA A 189 -14.11 14.10 2.36
CA ALA A 189 -14.70 15.45 2.30
C ALA A 189 -14.10 16.33 1.18
N ALA A 190 -12.96 15.96 0.61
CA ALA A 190 -12.29 16.66 -0.50
C ALA A 190 -12.44 15.94 -1.86
N GLN A 191 -13.20 14.86 -1.92
CA GLN A 191 -13.43 14.12 -3.18
C GLN A 191 -14.30 14.92 -4.17
N GLY A 192 -14.15 14.62 -5.47
CA GLY A 192 -14.85 15.30 -6.56
C GLY A 192 -14.03 16.38 -7.28
N ALA A 193 -13.06 17.01 -6.62
CA ALA A 193 -12.19 18.05 -7.20
C ALA A 193 -11.00 17.53 -8.04
N ARG A 194 -11.09 16.30 -8.59
CA ARG A 194 -10.03 15.60 -9.36
C ARG A 194 -8.67 15.45 -8.66
N ILE A 195 -8.62 15.60 -7.33
CA ILE A 195 -7.36 15.52 -6.53
C ILE A 195 -6.57 14.23 -6.80
N GLY A 196 -7.23 13.07 -6.85
CA GLY A 196 -6.56 11.79 -7.12
C GLY A 196 -5.91 11.71 -8.52
N GLU A 197 -6.47 12.40 -9.51
CA GLU A 197 -5.88 12.54 -10.85
C GLU A 197 -4.66 13.48 -10.81
N MET A 198 -4.72 14.59 -10.08
CA MET A 198 -3.58 15.49 -9.88
C MET A 198 -2.41 14.80 -9.17
N LEU A 199 -2.70 14.05 -8.10
CA LEU A 199 -1.71 13.25 -7.36
C LEU A 199 -1.06 12.18 -8.24
N LEU A 200 -1.89 11.37 -8.91
CA LEU A 200 -1.44 10.29 -9.79
C LEU A 200 -0.54 10.81 -10.93
N LEU A 201 -0.99 11.85 -11.64
CA LEU A 201 -0.26 12.38 -12.77
C LEU A 201 1.05 13.04 -12.33
N ARG A 202 1.06 13.79 -11.22
CA ARG A 202 2.28 14.43 -10.72
C ARG A 202 3.32 13.39 -10.28
N LEU A 203 2.92 12.39 -9.51
CA LEU A 203 3.81 11.34 -9.00
C LEU A 203 4.44 10.49 -10.12
N LEU A 204 3.70 10.26 -11.21
CA LEU A 204 4.14 9.42 -12.33
C LEU A 204 4.80 10.18 -13.49
N THR A 205 4.77 11.51 -13.48
CA THR A 205 5.44 12.32 -14.52
C THR A 205 6.95 12.25 -14.36
N GLY A 206 7.67 11.98 -15.46
CA GLY A 206 9.13 11.91 -15.45
C GLY A 206 9.72 10.72 -14.68
N ARG A 207 8.92 9.70 -14.37
CA ARG A 207 9.42 8.42 -13.83
C ARG A 207 10.26 7.67 -14.87
N PRO A 208 11.45 7.16 -14.52
CA PRO A 208 12.33 6.43 -15.44
C PRO A 208 11.96 4.96 -15.63
N GLU A 209 11.14 4.38 -14.76
CA GLU A 209 10.71 2.98 -14.83
C GLU A 209 9.84 2.70 -16.06
N SER A 210 9.90 1.48 -16.62
CA SER A 210 9.12 1.06 -17.80
C SER A 210 7.61 0.88 -17.52
N ALA A 211 7.22 0.69 -16.27
CA ALA A 211 5.84 0.48 -15.85
C ALA A 211 5.54 1.06 -14.47
N VAL A 212 4.27 1.32 -14.19
CA VAL A 212 3.72 1.49 -12.85
C VAL A 212 2.79 0.33 -12.53
N LEU A 213 2.90 -0.24 -11.33
CA LEU A 213 1.99 -1.26 -10.82
C LEU A 213 1.37 -0.82 -9.49
N LEU A 214 0.17 -1.33 -9.19
CA LEU A 214 -0.51 -1.16 -7.90
C LEU A 214 -1.43 -2.36 -7.62
N SER A 215 -1.81 -2.55 -6.36
CA SER A 215 -2.91 -3.43 -5.98
C SER A 215 -4.11 -2.63 -5.46
N THR A 216 -5.33 -3.01 -5.86
CA THR A 216 -6.57 -2.37 -5.39
C THR A 216 -7.64 -3.42 -5.08
N PRO A 217 -8.45 -3.26 -4.02
CA PRO A 217 -9.57 -4.16 -3.75
C PRO A 217 -10.55 -4.20 -4.92
N GLU A 218 -10.98 -5.40 -5.31
CA GLU A 218 -12.05 -5.53 -6.30
C GLU A 218 -13.39 -5.16 -5.65
N VAL A 219 -14.16 -4.36 -6.38
CA VAL A 219 -15.56 -4.03 -6.05
C VAL A 219 -16.47 -4.50 -7.17
N HIS A 220 -17.74 -4.73 -6.85
CA HIS A 220 -18.72 -5.14 -7.85
C HIS A 220 -18.76 -4.17 -9.04
N ALA A 221 -18.68 -4.72 -10.25
CA ALA A 221 -18.68 -3.96 -11.52
C ALA A 221 -17.64 -2.81 -11.61
N GLU A 222 -16.56 -2.85 -10.81
CA GLU A 222 -15.56 -1.76 -10.74
C GLU A 222 -16.15 -0.39 -10.34
N ASP A 223 -17.32 -0.38 -9.68
CA ASP A 223 -18.05 0.85 -9.34
C ASP A 223 -17.50 1.56 -8.10
N ASN A 224 -16.29 2.10 -8.19
CA ASN A 224 -15.81 3.12 -7.26
C ASN A 224 -14.93 4.19 -7.94
N ARG A 225 -14.57 5.23 -7.18
CA ARG A 225 -13.77 6.36 -7.68
C ARG A 225 -12.34 5.97 -8.08
N ALA A 226 -11.72 5.00 -7.40
CA ALA A 226 -10.36 4.54 -7.69
C ALA A 226 -10.30 3.74 -8.99
N TRP A 227 -11.19 2.77 -9.20
CA TRP A 227 -11.29 2.03 -10.45
C TRP A 227 -11.54 2.95 -11.65
N ARG A 228 -12.48 3.91 -11.54
CA ARG A 228 -12.71 4.93 -12.59
C ARG A 228 -11.48 5.78 -12.89
N LEU A 229 -10.68 6.13 -11.87
CA LEU A 229 -9.41 6.84 -12.04
C LEU A 229 -8.41 5.98 -12.82
N TYR A 230 -8.14 4.76 -12.36
CA TYR A 230 -7.16 3.87 -12.98
C TYR A 230 -7.53 3.52 -14.44
N ARG A 231 -8.81 3.19 -14.71
CA ARG A 231 -9.28 2.93 -16.08
C ARG A 231 -9.15 4.15 -17.00
N ARG A 232 -9.51 5.35 -16.53
CA ARG A 232 -9.32 6.61 -17.28
C ARG A 232 -7.86 6.83 -17.64
N HIS A 233 -6.94 6.49 -16.74
CA HIS A 233 -5.50 6.59 -16.97
C HIS A 233 -4.88 5.29 -17.50
N GLY A 234 -5.64 4.46 -18.24
CA GLY A 234 -5.09 3.38 -19.05
C GLY A 234 -4.51 2.19 -18.28
N PHE A 235 -4.76 2.07 -16.96
CA PHE A 235 -4.34 0.91 -16.19
C PHE A 235 -5.13 -0.33 -16.59
N ARG A 236 -4.41 -1.39 -16.95
CA ARG A 236 -4.93 -2.69 -17.39
C ARG A 236 -4.72 -3.75 -16.30
N ASP A 237 -5.44 -4.85 -16.43
CA ASP A 237 -5.40 -5.95 -15.47
C ASP A 237 -4.13 -6.78 -15.64
N VAL A 238 -3.35 -6.91 -14.57
CA VAL A 238 -2.17 -7.76 -14.47
C VAL A 238 -2.53 -9.06 -13.72
N LEU A 239 -3.26 -8.93 -12.62
CA LEU A 239 -3.90 -10.05 -11.91
C LEU A 239 -5.32 -9.68 -11.49
N ARG A 240 -6.21 -10.69 -11.41
CA ARG A 240 -7.58 -10.57 -10.92
C ARG A 240 -7.94 -11.70 -9.97
N ARG A 241 -8.80 -11.39 -9.00
CA ARG A 241 -9.25 -12.26 -7.90
C ARG A 241 -8.09 -12.78 -7.06
N PHE A 242 -6.99 -12.03 -7.02
CA PHE A 242 -5.82 -12.36 -6.22
C PHE A 242 -6.16 -12.17 -4.74
N ARG A 243 -5.56 -12.98 -3.87
CA ARG A 243 -5.75 -12.92 -2.42
C ARG A 243 -4.37 -12.82 -1.80
N PHE A 244 -4.07 -11.68 -1.19
CA PHE A 244 -2.86 -11.51 -0.40
C PHE A 244 -3.00 -12.34 0.89
N ALA A 245 -1.86 -12.81 1.42
CA ALA A 245 -1.84 -13.30 2.79
C ALA A 245 -2.30 -12.16 3.72
N GLY A 246 -3.26 -12.45 4.60
CA GLY A 246 -3.81 -11.48 5.56
C GLY A 246 -4.98 -10.61 5.10
N ASP A 247 -5.44 -10.70 3.83
CA ASP A 247 -6.68 -10.03 3.40
C ASP A 247 -7.60 -10.98 2.64
N ALA A 248 -8.79 -11.21 3.20
CA ALA A 248 -9.81 -12.09 2.64
C ALA A 248 -10.59 -11.46 1.46
N ARG A 249 -10.34 -10.20 1.11
CA ARG A 249 -10.95 -9.56 -0.06
C ARG A 249 -10.22 -9.98 -1.34
N PRO A 250 -10.92 -10.11 -2.48
CA PRO A 250 -10.25 -10.20 -3.77
C PRO A 250 -9.59 -8.86 -4.12
N PHE A 251 -8.36 -8.90 -4.63
CA PHE A 251 -7.63 -7.77 -5.18
C PHE A 251 -7.38 -7.98 -6.67
N ALA A 252 -7.32 -6.86 -7.37
CA ALA A 252 -6.65 -6.78 -8.66
C ALA A 252 -5.24 -6.23 -8.47
N VAL A 253 -4.31 -6.71 -9.28
CA VAL A 253 -3.07 -5.97 -9.58
C VAL A 253 -3.30 -5.30 -10.91
N LEU A 254 -3.11 -3.99 -10.96
CA LEU A 254 -3.23 -3.17 -12.16
C LEU A 254 -1.86 -2.68 -12.58
N GLY A 255 -1.66 -2.53 -13.89
CA GLY A 255 -0.42 -2.04 -14.47
C GLY A 255 -0.63 -1.10 -15.64
N ARG A 256 0.31 -0.18 -15.83
CA ARG A 256 0.38 0.73 -16.99
C ARG A 256 1.83 0.91 -17.41
N ALA A 257 2.09 0.93 -18.71
CA ALA A 257 3.39 1.36 -19.24
C ALA A 257 3.68 2.84 -18.89
N LEU A 258 4.98 3.14 -18.75
CA LEU A 258 5.55 4.45 -18.56
C LEU A 258 6.58 4.73 -19.68
N PRO A 259 6.92 6.01 -19.97
CA PRO A 259 6.37 7.23 -19.38
C PRO A 259 4.90 7.47 -19.79
N LEU A 260 4.18 8.28 -19.00
CA LEU A 260 2.81 8.66 -19.33
C LEU A 260 2.75 9.41 -20.68
N GLY A 261 2.02 8.87 -21.65
CA GLY A 261 1.81 9.49 -22.97
C GLY A 261 2.38 8.70 -24.14
N THR A 262 3.14 7.63 -23.89
CA THR A 262 3.29 6.56 -24.87
C THR A 262 2.00 5.73 -24.91
N ASP A 263 1.37 5.63 -26.07
CA ASP A 263 0.37 4.58 -26.29
C ASP A 263 1.10 3.24 -26.32
N PRO A 264 0.65 2.21 -25.57
CA PRO A 264 1.39 0.97 -25.49
C PRO A 264 1.23 0.16 -26.79
N THR A 265 2.33 0.00 -27.53
CA THR A 265 2.51 -1.15 -28.43
C THR A 265 2.48 -2.40 -27.56
N GLU A 266 1.33 -3.06 -27.52
CA GLU A 266 0.98 -4.10 -26.55
C GLU A 266 1.86 -5.36 -26.71
N PRO A 267 2.52 -5.84 -25.65
CA PRO A 267 3.05 -7.21 -25.60
C PRO A 267 1.85 -8.17 -25.51
N GLN A 268 1.37 -8.63 -26.66
CA GLN A 268 0.29 -9.61 -26.71
C GLN A 268 0.76 -10.92 -26.06
N PRO A 269 0.02 -11.49 -25.08
CA PRO A 269 0.42 -12.76 -24.48
C PRO A 269 0.34 -13.86 -25.54
N ALA A 270 1.50 -14.45 -25.85
CA ALA A 270 1.59 -15.65 -26.67
C ALA A 270 0.87 -16.79 -25.93
N ARG A 271 -0.40 -17.00 -26.27
CA ARG A 271 -1.15 -18.17 -25.84
C ARG A 271 -0.57 -19.37 -26.59
N GLU A 272 0.10 -20.25 -25.87
CA GLU A 272 0.50 -21.55 -26.42
C GLU A 272 -0.76 -22.28 -26.90
N GLY A 273 -0.80 -22.55 -28.22
CA GLY A 273 -1.86 -23.33 -28.82
C GLY A 273 -1.79 -24.76 -28.29
N ARG A 274 -2.92 -25.28 -27.81
CA ARG A 274 -3.06 -26.72 -27.56
C ARG A 274 -3.17 -27.41 -28.92
N SER A 275 -2.09 -28.08 -29.32
CA SER A 275 -2.14 -29.20 -30.27
C SER A 275 -2.67 -30.45 -29.58
#